data_AF-A0A0C4ED23-F1
#
_entry.id   AF-A0A0C4ED23-F1
#
_cell.length_a   1.000
_cell.length_b   1.000
_cell.length_c   1.000
_cell.angle_alpha   90.00
_cell.angle_beta   90.00
_cell.angle_gamma   90.00
#
_symmetry.space_group_name_H-M   'P 1'
#
loop_
_entity.id
_entity.type
_entity.pdbx_description
1 polymer ?
#
loop_
_entity_poly.entity_id
_entity_poly.type
_entity_poly.pdbx_seq_one_letter_code
_entity_poly.pdbx_strand_id
1 'polypeptide(L)'
;MTTLEMTGDLPCLAELWDAPSAAEFAQAVAAHGGPSSCLRRGCSIRVAVERLMADADDDDSSGEVSAFPLRHLALPDLQVLVFAIHGTIRSARFANLLPASAPVIVRAISRWQALWDRAARGLTPEELSRRGLVRHSGELCWLAKKMLAVLVSGAADAEDSGYFQGVAHDSLEELHGFLRRYCLGL
;
A
#
# COMPACT_ATOMS: atom_id res chain seq x y z
N MET A 1 1.69 -2.40 -15.22
CA MET A 1 1.50 -3.27 -14.04
C MET A 1 0.11 -3.87 -13.98
N THR A 2 -0.04 -4.98 -14.68
CA THR A 2 -0.93 -6.04 -14.20
C THR A 2 -0.31 -6.62 -12.91
N THR A 3 -1.10 -7.20 -12.00
CA THR A 3 -0.56 -7.82 -10.77
C THR A 3 0.47 -8.92 -11.08
N LEU A 4 0.50 -9.44 -12.31
CA LEU A 4 1.48 -10.40 -12.81
C LEU A 4 2.94 -9.89 -12.71
N GLU A 5 3.16 -8.58 -12.84
CA GLU A 5 4.49 -7.96 -12.76
C GLU A 5 4.98 -7.79 -11.31
N MET A 6 4.10 -7.96 -10.30
CA MET A 6 4.44 -7.86 -8.87
C MET A 6 5.09 -9.16 -8.37
N THR A 7 6.27 -9.46 -8.89
CA THR A 7 7.06 -10.63 -8.50
C THR A 7 7.88 -10.30 -7.25
N GLY A 8 7.59 -10.95 -6.13
CA GLY A 8 8.31 -10.73 -4.87
C GLY A 8 7.50 -11.12 -3.66
N ASP A 9 8.18 -11.74 -2.69
CA ASP A 9 7.63 -11.97 -1.36
C ASP A 9 7.77 -10.70 -0.51
N LEU A 10 6.88 -10.55 0.49
CA LEU A 10 7.07 -9.51 1.50
C LEU A 10 8.28 -9.84 2.39
N PRO A 11 8.98 -8.82 2.93
CA PRO A 11 10.14 -9.03 3.79
C PRO A 11 9.83 -9.93 4.99
N CYS A 12 10.85 -10.64 5.48
CA CYS A 12 10.76 -11.36 6.75
C CYS A 12 10.45 -10.41 7.91
N LEU A 13 10.13 -10.99 9.07
CA LEU A 13 9.92 -10.20 10.29
C LEU A 13 11.18 -9.41 10.66
N ALA A 14 11.00 -8.21 11.20
CA ALA A 14 12.11 -7.33 11.56
C ALA A 14 13.00 -7.98 12.62
N GLU A 15 12.42 -8.70 13.57
CA GLU A 15 13.10 -9.45 14.61
C GLU A 15 14.05 -10.53 14.06
N LEU A 16 13.75 -11.06 12.87
CA LEU A 16 14.64 -12.01 12.18
C LEU A 16 15.79 -11.29 11.48
N TRP A 17 15.50 -10.13 10.88
CA TRP A 17 16.49 -9.33 10.17
C TRP A 17 17.50 -8.68 11.14
N ASP A 18 16.98 -8.17 12.26
CA ASP A 18 17.74 -7.46 13.28
C ASP A 18 18.44 -8.40 14.29
N ALA A 19 18.26 -9.71 14.15
CA ALA A 19 18.88 -10.70 15.03
C ALA A 19 20.41 -10.60 14.97
N PRO A 20 21.10 -10.21 16.06
CA PRO A 20 22.54 -9.96 16.05
C PRO A 20 23.37 -11.24 16.07
N SER A 21 22.75 -12.39 16.31
CA SER A 21 23.41 -13.69 16.39
C SER A 21 22.54 -14.82 15.83
N ALA A 22 23.17 -15.92 15.42
CA ALA A 22 22.47 -17.11 14.94
C ALA A 22 21.56 -17.73 16.03
N ALA A 23 21.94 -17.61 17.30
CA ALA A 23 21.15 -18.10 18.43
C ALA A 23 19.85 -17.29 18.59
N GLU A 24 19.93 -15.96 18.51
CA GLU A 24 18.75 -15.08 18.58
C GLU A 24 17.84 -15.24 17.35
N PHE A 25 18.43 -15.42 16.17
CA PHE A 25 17.66 -15.76 14.97
C PHE A 25 16.87 -17.07 15.16
N ALA A 26 17.51 -18.12 15.66
CA ALA A 26 16.84 -19.40 15.92
C ALA A 26 15.72 -19.28 16.96
N GLN A 27 15.91 -18.46 17.99
CA GLN A 27 14.88 -18.16 18.99
C GLN A 27 13.69 -17.41 18.37
N ALA A 28 13.96 -16.39 17.55
CA ALA A 28 12.92 -15.63 16.85
C ALA A 28 12.12 -16.52 15.88
N VAL A 29 12.78 -17.43 15.16
CA VAL A 29 12.12 -18.43 14.31
C VAL A 29 11.22 -19.35 15.14
N ALA A 30 11.72 -19.85 16.27
CA ALA A 30 10.95 -20.73 17.16
C ALA A 30 9.72 -20.01 17.75
N ALA A 31 9.87 -18.75 18.17
CA ALA A 31 8.80 -17.93 18.73
C ALA A 31 7.63 -17.71 17.75
N HIS A 32 7.91 -17.74 16.44
CA HIS A 32 6.91 -17.50 15.41
C HIS A 32 6.37 -18.79 14.76
N GLY A 33 6.64 -19.96 15.33
CA GLY A 33 6.11 -21.24 14.83
C GLY A 33 6.92 -21.88 13.71
N GLY A 34 8.21 -21.53 13.61
CA GLY A 34 9.18 -22.17 12.73
C GLY A 34 9.48 -21.41 11.42
N PRO A 35 10.38 -21.94 10.57
CA PRO A 35 10.87 -21.22 9.39
C PRO A 35 9.76 -20.85 8.40
N SER A 36 8.78 -21.75 8.23
CA SER A 36 7.70 -21.61 7.24
C SER A 36 6.69 -20.50 7.52
N SER A 37 6.60 -20.01 8.77
CA SER A 37 5.64 -18.96 9.16
C SER A 37 6.24 -17.56 9.18
N CYS A 38 7.56 -17.46 9.34
CA CYS A 38 8.26 -16.19 9.59
C CYS A 38 9.25 -15.77 8.49
N LEU A 39 9.84 -16.74 7.76
CA LEU A 39 10.69 -16.46 6.58
C LEU A 39 9.85 -16.22 5.33
N ARG A 40 8.74 -16.96 5.19
CA ARG A 40 7.71 -16.71 4.18
C ARG A 40 6.42 -16.41 4.91
N ARG A 41 6.03 -15.14 4.93
CA ARG A 41 4.91 -14.67 5.75
C ARG A 41 3.53 -14.98 5.17
N GLY A 42 3.44 -16.02 4.35
CA GLY A 42 2.19 -16.58 3.84
C GLY A 42 1.81 -16.17 2.42
N CYS A 43 2.25 -15.00 1.92
CA CYS A 43 1.91 -14.59 0.56
C CYS A 43 2.94 -13.63 -0.09
N SER A 44 2.86 -13.53 -1.42
CA SER A 44 3.60 -12.55 -2.22
C SER A 44 2.90 -11.19 -2.24
N ILE A 45 3.61 -10.14 -2.66
CA ILE A 45 3.04 -8.79 -2.85
C ILE A 45 1.84 -8.87 -3.81
N ARG A 46 1.96 -9.64 -4.89
CA ARG A 46 0.87 -9.90 -5.83
C ARG A 46 -0.39 -10.40 -5.13
N VAL A 47 -0.29 -11.49 -4.36
CA VAL A 47 -1.45 -12.11 -3.70
C VAL A 47 -2.07 -11.15 -2.68
N ALA A 48 -1.25 -10.38 -1.97
CA ALA A 48 -1.71 -9.36 -1.04
C ALA A 48 -2.50 -8.25 -1.76
N VAL A 49 -2.00 -7.74 -2.89
CA VAL A 49 -2.69 -6.71 -3.70
C VAL A 49 -3.96 -7.27 -4.35
N GLU A 50 -3.92 -8.49 -4.88
CA GLU A 50 -5.10 -9.17 -5.44
C GLU A 50 -6.18 -9.35 -4.37
N ARG A 51 -5.81 -9.67 -3.12
CA ARG A 51 -6.79 -9.73 -2.02
C ARG A 51 -7.39 -8.36 -1.69
N LEU A 52 -6.59 -7.28 -1.75
CA LEU A 52 -7.14 -5.92 -1.60
C LEU A 52 -8.13 -5.60 -2.73
N MET A 53 -7.86 -6.07 -3.94
CA MET A 53 -8.66 -5.82 -5.15
C MET A 53 -9.88 -6.73 -5.32
N ALA A 54 -9.92 -7.89 -4.65
CA ALA A 54 -10.96 -8.90 -4.77
C ALA A 54 -12.39 -8.33 -4.66
N ASP A 55 -13.39 -9.02 -5.16
CA ASP A 55 -14.77 -8.55 -5.05
C ASP A 55 -15.26 -8.61 -3.60
N ALA A 56 -16.33 -7.89 -3.30
CA ALA A 56 -16.90 -7.83 -1.95
C ALA A 56 -17.56 -9.15 -1.55
N ASP A 57 -18.03 -9.93 -2.52
CA ASP A 57 -18.63 -11.26 -2.30
C ASP A 57 -17.61 -12.31 -1.80
N ASP A 58 -16.31 -12.03 -1.93
CA ASP A 58 -15.21 -12.84 -1.38
C ASP A 58 -14.85 -12.47 0.08
N ASP A 59 -15.47 -11.43 0.65
CA ASP A 59 -15.37 -11.07 2.06
C ASP A 59 -16.68 -11.44 2.77
N ASP A 60 -16.56 -12.03 3.96
CA ASP A 60 -17.70 -12.29 4.82
C ASP A 60 -18.41 -10.95 5.10
N SER A 61 -19.74 -10.92 4.93
CA SER A 61 -20.70 -9.79 4.83
C SER A 61 -20.57 -8.56 5.78
N SER A 62 -19.55 -8.55 6.64
CA SER A 62 -19.12 -7.48 7.55
C SER A 62 -18.26 -6.37 6.93
N GLY A 63 -17.72 -6.56 5.72
CA GLY A 63 -16.77 -5.60 5.12
C GLY A 63 -15.40 -5.55 5.83
N GLU A 64 -15.16 -6.42 6.81
CA GLU A 64 -13.83 -6.67 7.36
C GLU A 64 -13.08 -7.66 6.48
N VAL A 65 -11.79 -7.37 6.23
CA VAL A 65 -10.87 -8.36 5.64
C VAL A 65 -10.59 -9.42 6.71
N SER A 66 -11.51 -10.37 6.88
CA SER A 66 -11.50 -11.34 7.98
C SER A 66 -10.32 -12.32 7.88
N ALA A 67 -9.73 -12.47 6.69
CA ALA A 67 -8.52 -13.24 6.47
C ALA A 67 -7.60 -12.57 5.44
N PHE A 68 -6.78 -11.60 5.88
CA PHE A 68 -5.67 -11.13 5.04
C PHE A 68 -4.59 -12.22 4.98
N PRO A 69 -4.09 -12.62 3.79
CA PRO A 69 -3.24 -13.80 3.64
C PRO A 69 -1.84 -13.64 4.23
N LEU A 70 -1.46 -12.43 4.66
CA LEU A 70 -0.18 -12.15 5.28
C LEU A 70 -0.23 -12.37 6.80
N ARG A 71 0.65 -13.26 7.27
CA ARG A 71 0.86 -13.50 8.70
C ARG A 71 1.67 -12.37 9.32
N HIS A 72 1.32 -12.02 10.56
CA HIS A 72 2.00 -10.99 11.35
C HIS A 72 2.08 -9.64 10.63
N LEU A 73 1.00 -9.21 9.96
CA LEU A 73 0.95 -7.94 9.23
C LEU A 73 1.46 -6.77 10.09
N ALA A 74 2.46 -6.05 9.58
CA ALA A 74 3.10 -4.93 10.23
C ALA A 74 2.97 -3.66 9.37
N LEU A 75 3.19 -2.49 9.97
CA LEU A 75 3.08 -1.21 9.26
C LEU A 75 4.00 -1.07 8.04
N PRO A 76 5.25 -1.57 8.03
CA PRO A 76 6.09 -1.54 6.83
C PRO A 76 5.49 -2.32 5.64
N ASP A 77 4.76 -3.42 5.90
CA ASP A 77 4.09 -4.17 4.82
C ASP A 77 3.01 -3.31 4.17
N LEU A 78 2.23 -2.60 4.98
CA LEU A 78 1.22 -1.67 4.49
C LEU A 78 1.85 -0.54 3.67
N GLN A 79 3.05 -0.08 4.03
CA GLN A 79 3.79 0.87 3.20
C GLN A 79 4.13 0.29 1.81
N VAL A 80 4.57 -0.96 1.73
CA VAL A 80 4.82 -1.62 0.44
C VAL A 80 3.52 -1.73 -0.38
N LEU A 81 2.41 -2.12 0.27
CA LEU A 81 1.13 -2.29 -0.40
C LEU A 81 0.54 -0.97 -0.90
N VAL A 82 0.71 0.14 -0.18
CA VAL A 82 0.25 1.44 -0.69
C VAL A 82 1.06 1.88 -1.90
N PHE A 83 2.38 1.64 -1.92
CA PHE A 83 3.18 1.88 -3.13
C PHE A 83 2.75 1.01 -4.31
N ALA A 84 2.37 -0.25 -4.07
CA ALA A 84 1.83 -1.11 -5.13
C ALA A 84 0.50 -0.58 -5.69
N ILE A 85 -0.37 -0.03 -4.83
CA ILE A 85 -1.60 0.65 -5.27
C ILE A 85 -1.28 1.88 -6.14
N HIS A 86 -0.32 2.73 -5.73
CA HIS A 86 0.14 3.87 -6.53
C HIS A 86 0.67 3.43 -7.91
N GLY A 87 1.48 2.37 -7.95
CA GLY A 87 1.97 1.77 -9.18
C GLY A 87 0.85 1.24 -10.08
N THR A 88 -0.21 0.70 -9.48
CA THR A 88 -1.41 0.23 -10.20
C THR A 88 -2.18 1.39 -10.80
N ILE A 89 -2.41 2.49 -10.07
CA ILE A 89 -3.06 3.70 -10.59
C ILE A 89 -2.30 4.23 -11.82
N ARG A 90 -0.97 4.39 -11.68
CA ARG A 90 -0.12 4.88 -12.77
C ARG A 90 -0.16 3.96 -13.98
N SER A 91 -0.10 2.65 -13.75
CA SER A 91 -0.15 1.65 -14.81
C SER A 91 -1.48 1.61 -15.54
N ALA A 92 -2.58 1.63 -14.81
CA ALA A 92 -3.92 1.63 -15.39
C ALA A 92 -4.15 2.91 -16.20
N ARG A 93 -3.65 4.05 -15.74
CA ARG A 93 -3.64 5.30 -16.52
C ARG A 93 -2.85 5.17 -17.81
N PHE A 94 -1.58 4.72 -17.72
CA PHE A 94 -0.71 4.58 -18.89
C PHE A 94 -1.28 3.63 -19.95
N ALA A 95 -1.97 2.57 -19.51
CA ALA A 95 -2.62 1.61 -20.40
C ALA A 95 -4.01 2.06 -20.90
N ASN A 96 -4.49 3.26 -20.54
CA ASN A 96 -5.85 3.74 -20.81
C ASN A 96 -6.96 2.81 -20.25
N LEU A 97 -6.66 2.08 -19.17
CA LEU A 97 -7.57 1.16 -18.48
C LEU A 97 -8.11 1.72 -17.17
N LEU A 98 -7.75 2.95 -16.81
CA LEU A 98 -8.10 3.52 -15.50
C LEU A 98 -9.61 3.61 -15.26
N PRO A 99 -10.46 4.06 -16.20
CA PRO A 99 -11.91 4.09 -15.96
C PRO A 99 -12.49 2.70 -15.64
N ALA A 100 -12.02 1.67 -16.35
CA ALA A 100 -12.44 0.28 -16.11
C ALA A 100 -11.88 -0.29 -14.79
N SER A 101 -10.68 0.14 -14.40
CA SER A 101 -9.98 -0.36 -13.20
C SER A 101 -10.35 0.40 -11.92
N ALA A 102 -10.95 1.59 -12.03
CA ALA A 102 -11.23 2.48 -10.91
C ALA A 102 -12.02 1.81 -9.77
N PRO A 103 -13.10 1.03 -10.01
CA PRO A 103 -13.84 0.38 -8.93
C PRO A 103 -12.96 -0.56 -8.09
N VAL A 104 -12.10 -1.34 -8.75
CA VAL A 104 -11.19 -2.30 -8.13
C VAL A 104 -10.12 -1.58 -7.30
N ILE A 105 -9.59 -0.47 -7.81
CA ILE A 105 -8.60 0.34 -7.10
C ILE A 105 -9.21 1.04 -5.88
N VAL A 106 -10.45 1.57 -5.99
CA VAL A 106 -11.19 2.15 -4.85
C VAL A 106 -11.31 1.13 -3.72
N ARG A 107 -11.71 -0.12 -4.03
CA ARG A 107 -11.80 -1.18 -3.03
C ARG A 107 -10.45 -1.48 -2.38
N ALA A 108 -9.39 -1.59 -3.18
CA ALA A 108 -8.05 -1.85 -2.66
C ALA A 108 -7.60 -0.76 -1.67
N ILE A 109 -7.84 0.51 -2.01
CA ILE A 109 -7.55 1.63 -1.14
C ILE A 109 -8.37 1.57 0.17
N SER A 110 -9.67 1.29 0.09
CA SER A 110 -10.55 1.22 1.25
C SER A 110 -10.15 0.09 2.20
N ARG A 111 -9.88 -1.11 1.67
CA ARG A 111 -9.40 -2.25 2.46
C ARG A 111 -8.02 -1.98 3.06
N TRP A 112 -7.12 -1.37 2.30
CA TRP A 112 -5.82 -0.96 2.82
C TRP A 112 -5.98 0.02 4.00
N GLN A 113 -6.86 1.00 3.90
CA GLN A 113 -7.13 1.96 4.98
C GLN A 113 -7.62 1.24 6.24
N ALA A 114 -8.56 0.29 6.12
CA ALA A 114 -9.06 -0.47 7.26
C ALA A 114 -7.94 -1.29 7.94
N LEU A 115 -7.03 -1.88 7.15
CA LEU A 115 -5.87 -2.59 7.70
C LEU A 115 -4.90 -1.64 8.42
N TRP A 116 -4.64 -0.47 7.85
CA TRP A 116 -3.82 0.57 8.47
C TRP A 116 -4.42 1.05 9.79
N ASP A 117 -5.70 1.39 9.80
CA ASP A 117 -6.40 1.89 10.99
C ASP A 117 -6.44 0.84 12.10
N ARG A 118 -6.45 -0.46 11.75
CA ARG A 118 -6.33 -1.57 12.70
C ARG A 118 -4.90 -1.75 13.20
N ALA A 119 -3.91 -1.74 12.32
CA ALA A 119 -2.50 -1.96 12.66
C ALA A 119 -1.88 -0.79 13.43
N ALA A 120 -2.33 0.44 13.15
CA ALA A 120 -1.92 1.64 13.87
C ALA A 120 -2.74 1.88 15.14
N ARG A 121 -3.81 1.09 15.38
CA ARG A 121 -4.67 1.23 16.55
C ARG A 121 -3.85 0.98 17.82
N GLY A 122 -3.72 2.00 18.65
CA GLY A 122 -2.98 1.92 19.91
C GLY A 122 -1.55 2.44 19.85
N LEU A 123 -1.06 2.87 18.68
CA LEU A 123 0.18 3.64 18.62
C LEU A 123 -0.09 5.10 18.97
N THR A 124 0.72 5.62 19.87
CA THR A 124 0.82 7.05 20.13
C THR A 124 1.44 7.77 18.93
N PRO A 125 1.16 9.08 18.75
CA PRO A 125 1.84 9.90 17.75
C PRO A 125 3.37 9.80 17.84
N GLU A 126 3.91 9.74 19.07
CA GLU A 126 5.34 9.61 19.32
C GLU A 126 5.88 8.26 18.82
N GLU A 127 5.20 7.16 19.09
CA GLU A 127 5.60 5.84 18.59
C GLU A 127 5.56 5.75 17.07
N LEU A 128 4.53 6.36 16.45
CA LEU A 128 4.43 6.43 15.00
C LEU A 128 5.56 7.31 14.42
N SER A 129 5.89 8.42 15.06
CA SER A 129 6.93 9.36 14.62
C SER A 129 8.31 8.72 14.48
N ARG A 130 8.62 7.73 15.33
CA ARG A 130 9.89 6.97 15.35
C ARG A 130 10.02 5.95 14.22
N ARG A 131 8.94 5.67 13.47
CA ARG A 131 8.91 4.63 12.42
C ARG A 131 9.36 5.15 11.04
N GLY A 132 10.08 6.26 10.99
CA GLY A 132 10.64 6.82 9.76
C GLY A 132 9.57 7.13 8.71
N LEU A 133 9.77 6.68 7.47
CA LEU A 133 8.83 6.92 6.36
C LEU A 133 7.47 6.24 6.53
N VAL A 134 7.41 5.15 7.31
CA VAL A 134 6.18 4.36 7.51
C VAL A 134 5.05 5.23 8.06
N ARG A 135 5.36 6.23 8.90
CA ARG A 135 4.36 7.15 9.49
C ARG A 135 3.51 7.89 8.46
N HIS A 136 4.07 8.11 7.27
CA HIS A 136 3.43 8.83 6.18
C HIS A 136 2.54 7.93 5.31
N SER A 137 2.42 6.62 5.60
CA SER A 137 1.63 5.70 4.76
C SER A 137 0.15 6.08 4.72
N GLY A 138 -0.41 6.64 5.79
CA GLY A 138 -1.78 7.19 5.79
C GLY A 138 -1.94 8.35 4.80
N GLU A 139 -0.94 9.23 4.71
CA GLU A 139 -0.90 10.35 3.75
C GLU A 139 -0.73 9.82 2.32
N LEU A 140 0.07 8.76 2.11
CA LEU A 140 0.19 8.09 0.82
C LEU A 140 -1.13 7.46 0.38
N CYS A 141 -1.90 6.87 1.30
CA CYS A 141 -3.23 6.36 0.99
C CYS A 141 -4.21 7.47 0.64
N TRP A 142 -4.21 8.57 1.41
CA TRP A 142 -4.99 9.76 1.08
C TRP A 142 -4.62 10.30 -0.31
N LEU A 143 -3.33 10.36 -0.64
CA LEU A 143 -2.85 10.80 -1.94
C LEU A 143 -3.32 9.86 -3.06
N ALA A 144 -3.31 8.55 -2.85
CA ALA A 144 -3.86 7.58 -3.81
C ALA A 144 -5.35 7.82 -4.08
N LYS A 145 -6.15 8.09 -3.04
CA LYS A 145 -7.58 8.46 -3.17
C LYS A 145 -7.75 9.72 -4.03
N LYS A 146 -6.95 10.74 -3.76
CA LYS A 146 -7.00 12.03 -4.48
C LYS A 146 -6.58 11.89 -5.94
N MET A 147 -5.48 11.19 -6.20
CA MET A 147 -5.03 10.90 -7.56
C MET A 147 -6.12 10.19 -8.36
N LEU A 148 -6.72 9.14 -7.80
CA LEU A 148 -7.77 8.39 -8.49
C LEU A 148 -9.00 9.27 -8.76
N ALA A 149 -9.44 10.07 -7.79
CA ALA A 149 -10.58 10.97 -7.96
C ALA A 149 -10.37 12.00 -9.07
N VAL A 150 -9.19 12.62 -9.13
CA VAL A 150 -8.83 13.62 -10.17
C VAL A 150 -8.75 12.97 -11.55
N LEU A 151 -8.16 11.79 -11.64
CA LEU A 151 -8.00 11.10 -12.92
C LEU A 151 -9.33 10.53 -13.46
N VAL A 152 -10.24 10.09 -12.57
CA VAL A 152 -11.56 9.56 -12.95
C VAL A 152 -12.54 10.67 -13.28
N SER A 153 -12.44 11.85 -12.66
CA SER A 153 -13.34 12.98 -12.96
C SER A 153 -13.13 13.56 -14.35
N GLY A 154 -12.04 13.19 -15.05
CA GLY A 154 -11.72 13.70 -16.38
C GLY A 154 -11.49 15.21 -16.38
N ALA A 155 -10.97 15.76 -15.26
CA ALA A 155 -10.60 17.17 -15.21
C ALA A 155 -9.67 17.48 -16.38
N ALA A 156 -10.10 18.37 -17.28
CA ALA A 156 -9.46 18.59 -18.58
C ALA A 156 -7.97 18.98 -18.46
N ASP A 157 -7.56 19.52 -17.31
CA ASP A 157 -6.20 19.92 -16.99
C ASP A 157 -5.38 18.86 -16.24
N ALA A 158 -6.00 17.74 -15.82
CA ALA A 158 -5.29 16.65 -15.15
C ALA A 158 -4.30 15.96 -16.09
N GLU A 159 -4.55 15.97 -17.39
CA GLU A 159 -3.59 15.48 -18.39
C GLU A 159 -2.35 16.37 -18.51
N ASP A 160 -2.51 17.68 -18.29
CA ASP A 160 -1.44 18.67 -18.36
C ASP A 160 -0.63 18.80 -17.06
N SER A 161 -1.12 18.22 -15.97
CA SER A 161 -0.42 18.25 -14.68
C SER A 161 0.90 17.49 -14.76
N GLY A 162 2.02 18.19 -14.52
CA GLY A 162 3.36 17.62 -14.52
C GLY A 162 3.52 16.45 -13.56
N TYR A 163 2.79 16.46 -12.42
CA TYR A 163 2.74 15.34 -11.48
C TYR A 163 2.32 13.99 -12.11
N PHE A 164 1.48 14.04 -13.15
CA PHE A 164 1.05 12.85 -13.85
C PHE A 164 1.89 12.55 -15.10
N GLN A 165 2.87 13.36 -15.49
CA GLN A 165 3.58 13.20 -16.76
C GLN A 165 4.53 11.99 -16.84
N GLY A 166 4.63 11.13 -15.81
CA GLY A 166 5.40 9.88 -15.88
C GLY A 166 6.92 10.09 -16.00
N VAL A 167 7.37 11.33 -15.90
CA VAL A 167 8.78 11.72 -15.84
C VAL A 167 9.21 11.68 -14.37
N ALA A 168 10.44 11.23 -14.12
CA ALA A 168 11.02 11.36 -12.79
C ALA A 168 11.33 12.84 -12.52
N HIS A 169 10.92 13.34 -11.35
CA HIS A 169 11.18 14.71 -10.94
C HIS A 169 12.20 14.73 -9.81
N ASP A 170 13.18 15.63 -9.89
CA ASP A 170 14.21 15.81 -8.86
C ASP A 170 13.74 16.69 -7.68
N SER A 171 12.51 17.23 -7.77
CA SER A 171 11.90 18.12 -6.78
C SER A 171 10.48 17.68 -6.42
N LEU A 172 9.94 18.22 -5.33
CA LEU A 172 8.54 18.05 -4.93
C LEU A 172 7.61 19.10 -5.56
N GLU A 173 8.09 19.89 -6.51
CA GLU A 173 7.33 21.01 -7.09
C GLU A 173 6.06 20.51 -7.77
N GLU A 174 6.15 19.43 -8.54
CA GLU A 174 4.99 18.84 -9.23
C GLU A 174 3.96 18.27 -8.25
N LEU A 175 4.41 17.59 -7.20
CA LEU A 175 3.53 17.14 -6.12
C LEU A 175 2.86 18.32 -5.43
N HIS A 176 3.62 19.37 -5.11
CA HIS A 176 3.09 20.58 -4.48
C HIS A 176 2.06 21.29 -5.38
N GLY A 177 2.35 21.41 -6.68
CA GLY A 177 1.43 21.97 -7.67
C GLY A 177 0.13 21.17 -7.76
N PHE A 178 0.22 19.84 -7.80
CA PHE A 178 -0.94 18.95 -7.74
C PHE A 178 -1.78 19.19 -6.47
N LEU A 179 -1.13 19.26 -5.30
CA LEU A 179 -1.83 19.46 -4.03
C LEU A 179 -2.57 20.79 -3.99
N ARG A 180 -1.95 21.89 -4.44
CA ARG A 180 -2.59 23.21 -4.48
C ARG A 180 -3.83 23.19 -5.36
N ARG A 181 -3.65 22.73 -6.59
CA ARG A 181 -4.67 22.78 -7.65
C ARG A 181 -5.87 21.88 -7.36
N TYR A 182 -5.65 20.67 -6.87
CA TYR A 182 -6.70 19.65 -6.80
C TYR A 182 -7.10 19.23 -5.38
N CYS A 183 -6.28 19.53 -4.37
CA CYS A 183 -6.53 19.07 -3.00
C CYS A 183 -6.84 20.20 -2.02
N LEU A 184 -6.27 21.39 -2.25
CA LEU A 184 -6.38 22.53 -1.34
C LEU A 184 -7.28 23.66 -1.87
N GLY A 185 -7.67 23.62 -3.16
CA GLY A 185 -8.51 24.66 -3.77
C GLY A 185 -7.83 26.04 -3.81
N LEU A 186 -6.50 26.04 -3.97
CA LEU A 186 -5.64 27.24 -3.99
C LEU A 186 -5.06 27.51 -5.37
#